data_AF-A0A496WPC9-F1
#
_entry.id   AF-A0A496WPC9-F1
#
_cell.length_a   1.000
_cell.length_b   1.000
_cell.length_c   1.000
_cell.angle_alpha   90.00
_cell.angle_beta   90.00
_cell.angle_gamma   90.00
#
_symmetry.space_group_name_H-M   'P 1'
#
loop_
_entity.id
_entity.type
_entity.pdbx_description
1 polymer ?
#
loop_
_entity_poly.entity_id
_entity_poly.type
_entity_poly.pdbx_seq_one_letter_code
_entity_poly.pdbx_strand_id
1 'polypeptide(L)'
;AVQGALFFASAMRLTQHDAAQQVKTIQENGVPVIALTSRGPEYRLPTFRELRRNGYSFSHSAIGPAGGDILPFMPVENGRLSRYEDGVFMTAGQHKGQMLYALLHKTGTAMPAVIVVVDDNQKNLDAVKDTFSALDIPVHAWRYSREDENVASFDPERAYAVWNSIEEALRQIQRVFGPDNYDLSSAVPPAECQ
;
A
#
# COMPACT_ATOMS: atom_id res chain seq x y z
N ALA A 1 -4.27 -14.25 10.29
CA ALA A 1 -4.79 -13.00 10.89
C ALA A 1 -3.84 -12.29 11.86
N VAL A 2 -2.87 -12.96 12.50
CA VAL A 2 -1.91 -12.29 13.41
C VAL A 2 -1.20 -11.11 12.74
N GLN A 3 -0.78 -11.28 11.49
CA GLN A 3 -0.21 -10.19 10.68
C GLN A 3 -1.14 -8.97 10.54
N GLY A 4 -2.44 -9.19 10.40
CA GLY A 4 -3.41 -8.11 10.31
C GLY A 4 -3.53 -7.33 11.62
N ALA A 5 -3.67 -8.05 12.74
CA ALA A 5 -3.67 -7.45 14.08
C ALA A 5 -2.38 -6.66 14.35
N LEU A 6 -1.24 -7.15 13.87
CA LEU A 6 0.04 -6.45 13.94
C LEU A 6 0.06 -5.14 13.17
N PHE A 7 -0.55 -5.05 11.98
CA PHE A 7 -0.67 -3.76 11.29
C PHE A 7 -1.53 -2.76 12.07
N PHE A 8 -2.52 -3.24 12.82
CA PHE A 8 -3.29 -2.38 13.72
C PHE A 8 -2.51 -1.96 14.96
N ALA A 9 -1.69 -2.83 15.55
CA ALA A 9 -0.95 -2.52 16.77
C ALA A 9 0.39 -1.79 16.53
N SER A 10 1.02 -1.99 15.37
CA SER A 10 2.36 -1.47 15.08
C SER A 10 2.36 0.00 14.63
N ALA A 11 3.49 0.65 14.86
CA ALA A 11 3.80 1.97 14.32
C ALA A 11 4.65 1.84 13.05
N MET A 12 4.40 2.72 12.07
CA MET A 12 5.24 2.82 10.89
C MET A 12 6.64 3.33 11.27
N ARG A 13 7.69 2.62 10.83
CA ARG A 13 9.05 3.17 10.77
C ARG A 13 9.19 3.96 9.48
N LEU A 14 9.60 5.23 9.59
CA LEU A 14 9.96 6.02 8.43
C LEU A 14 11.23 5.46 7.78
N THR A 15 11.15 5.15 6.49
CA THR A 15 12.33 4.79 5.67
C THR A 15 13.17 6.03 5.38
N GLN A 16 12.52 7.20 5.33
CA GLN A 16 13.15 8.51 5.16
C GLN A 16 12.40 9.58 5.96
N HIS A 17 13.14 10.36 6.75
CA HIS A 17 12.56 11.32 7.69
C HIS A 17 11.82 12.48 7.03
N ASP A 18 12.32 12.98 5.89
CA ASP A 18 11.76 14.14 5.18
C ASP A 18 10.83 13.75 4.03
N ALA A 19 10.52 12.47 3.82
CA ALA A 19 9.75 12.02 2.66
C ALA A 19 8.33 12.61 2.61
N ALA A 20 7.68 12.84 3.76
CA ALA A 20 6.38 13.53 3.81
C ALA A 20 6.49 14.98 3.29
N GLN A 21 7.57 15.68 3.65
CA GLN A 21 7.84 17.03 3.16
C GLN A 21 8.15 17.03 1.65
N GLN A 22 8.90 16.02 1.15
CA GLN A 22 9.16 15.90 -0.28
C GLN A 22 7.88 15.67 -1.09
N VAL A 23 6.99 14.79 -0.63
CA VAL A 23 5.66 14.58 -1.24
C VAL A 23 4.91 15.92 -1.32
N LYS A 24 4.82 16.64 -0.20
CA LYS A 24 4.17 17.95 -0.16
C LYS A 24 4.77 18.94 -1.15
N THR A 25 6.09 19.06 -1.19
CA THR A 25 6.79 19.96 -2.12
C THR A 25 6.50 19.60 -3.58
N ILE A 26 6.47 18.31 -3.94
CA ILE A 26 6.16 17.88 -5.31
C ILE A 26 4.72 18.27 -5.68
N GLN A 27 3.76 18.07 -4.75
CA GLN A 27 2.36 18.46 -4.95
C GLN A 27 2.19 19.98 -5.07
N GLU A 28 2.89 20.76 -4.26
CA GLU A 28 2.89 22.24 -4.32
C GLU A 28 3.45 22.78 -5.65
N ASN A 29 4.31 22.00 -6.33
CA ASN A 29 4.79 22.30 -7.68
C ASN A 29 3.82 21.87 -8.78
N GLY A 30 2.60 21.46 -8.45
CA GLY A 30 1.55 21.10 -9.41
C GLY A 30 1.71 19.70 -10.02
N VAL A 31 2.57 18.85 -9.47
CA VAL A 31 2.76 17.47 -9.94
C VAL A 31 1.85 16.52 -9.15
N PRO A 32 0.98 15.74 -9.82
CA PRO A 32 0.18 14.72 -9.13
C PRO A 32 1.03 13.62 -8.49
N VAL A 33 0.84 13.41 -7.19
CA VAL A 33 1.48 12.34 -6.42
C VAL A 33 0.42 11.43 -5.81
N ILE A 34 0.54 10.14 -6.05
CA ILE A 34 -0.28 9.09 -5.44
C ILE A 34 0.60 7.96 -4.89
N ALA A 35 0.11 7.22 -3.92
CA ALA A 35 0.78 6.05 -3.36
C ALA A 35 0.12 4.76 -3.84
N LEU A 36 0.92 3.75 -4.22
CA LEU A 36 0.43 2.40 -4.53
C LEU A 36 0.97 1.42 -3.49
N THR A 37 0.08 0.82 -2.71
CA THR A 37 0.43 -0.14 -1.65
C THR A 37 -0.07 -1.54 -1.96
N SER A 38 0.74 -2.55 -1.67
CA SER A 38 0.35 -3.96 -1.76
C SER A 38 -0.67 -4.38 -0.68
N ARG A 39 -0.98 -3.50 0.28
CA ARG A 39 -2.04 -3.73 1.26
C ARG A 39 -3.41 -3.73 0.57
N GLY A 40 -4.29 -4.61 1.01
CA GLY A 40 -5.69 -4.64 0.59
C GLY A 40 -6.57 -3.65 1.37
N PRO A 41 -7.84 -3.46 0.94
CA PRO A 41 -8.80 -2.55 1.60
C PRO A 41 -9.02 -2.82 3.09
N GLU A 42 -8.83 -4.06 3.55
CA GLU A 42 -8.94 -4.47 4.95
C GLU A 42 -7.91 -3.76 5.86
N TYR A 43 -6.79 -3.28 5.31
CA TYR A 43 -5.77 -2.52 6.05
C TYR A 43 -5.91 -1.00 5.86
N ARG A 44 -7.09 -0.54 5.44
CA ARG A 44 -7.34 0.89 5.19
C ARG A 44 -7.08 1.74 6.43
N LEU A 45 -7.78 1.44 7.53
CA LEU A 45 -7.70 2.21 8.77
C LEU A 45 -6.27 2.32 9.32
N PRO A 46 -5.50 1.22 9.50
CA PRO A 46 -4.15 1.32 10.04
C PRO A 46 -3.22 2.06 9.06
N THR A 47 -3.41 1.91 7.74
CA THR A 47 -2.60 2.63 6.75
C THR A 47 -2.81 4.14 6.85
N PHE A 48 -4.05 4.63 6.82
CA PHE A 48 -4.33 6.06 6.92
C PHE A 48 -4.03 6.64 8.31
N ARG A 49 -4.12 5.84 9.37
CA ARG A 49 -3.66 6.25 10.70
C ARG A 49 -2.17 6.54 10.67
N GLU A 50 -1.36 5.61 10.17
CA GLU A 50 0.10 5.77 10.16
C GLU A 50 0.57 6.85 9.19
N LEU A 51 -0.05 7.00 8.02
CA LEU A 51 0.25 8.10 7.10
C LEU A 51 0.02 9.46 7.77
N ARG A 52 -1.15 9.66 8.39
CA ARG A 52 -1.48 10.91 9.10
C ARG A 52 -0.57 11.15 10.29
N ARG A 53 -0.29 10.12 11.10
CA ARG A 53 0.63 10.20 12.24
C ARG A 53 2.03 10.68 11.84
N ASN A 54 2.45 10.35 10.62
CA ASN A 54 3.76 10.67 10.07
C ASN A 54 3.74 11.85 9.08
N GLY A 55 2.64 12.61 9.02
CA GLY A 55 2.55 13.83 8.21
C GLY A 55 2.40 13.62 6.70
N TYR A 56 2.14 12.40 6.23
CA TYR A 56 1.83 12.14 4.82
C TYR A 56 0.39 12.51 4.49
N SER A 57 0.21 13.20 3.37
CA SER A 57 -1.08 13.46 2.74
C SER A 57 -0.93 13.35 1.22
N PHE A 58 -1.70 12.47 0.58
CA PHE A 58 -1.74 12.34 -0.88
C PHE A 58 -3.03 12.94 -1.47
N SER A 59 -3.96 13.40 -0.62
CA SER A 59 -5.27 13.91 -1.04
C SER A 59 -5.19 15.21 -1.83
N HIS A 60 -4.16 16.04 -1.59
CA HIS A 60 -4.00 17.34 -2.25
C HIS A 60 -3.84 17.25 -3.77
N SER A 61 -3.35 16.12 -4.27
CA SER A 61 -3.07 15.90 -5.68
C SER A 61 -3.61 14.55 -6.16
N ALA A 62 -4.61 14.02 -5.46
CA ALA A 62 -5.26 12.77 -5.86
C ALA A 62 -5.84 12.92 -7.27
N ILE A 63 -5.82 11.83 -8.03
CA ILE A 63 -6.38 11.78 -9.39
C ILE A 63 -7.85 11.36 -9.34
N GLY A 64 -8.66 11.79 -10.30
CA GLY A 64 -10.09 11.50 -10.30
C GLY A 64 -10.90 12.36 -9.32
N PRO A 65 -12.08 11.86 -8.85
CA PRO A 65 -12.97 12.65 -8.00
C PRO A 65 -12.35 12.94 -6.63
N ALA A 66 -12.68 14.10 -6.05
CA ALA A 66 -12.22 14.48 -4.72
C ALA A 66 -12.61 13.42 -3.68
N GLY A 67 -11.63 12.95 -2.90
CA GLY A 67 -11.80 11.88 -1.91
C GLY A 67 -11.64 10.44 -2.45
N GLY A 68 -11.53 10.25 -3.76
CA GLY A 68 -11.45 8.93 -4.38
C GLY A 68 -12.81 8.22 -4.50
N ASP A 69 -12.80 6.89 -4.57
CA ASP A 69 -14.02 6.10 -4.70
C ASP A 69 -14.55 5.65 -3.32
N ILE A 70 -15.85 5.82 -3.11
CA ILE A 70 -16.52 5.44 -1.85
C ILE A 70 -16.41 3.93 -1.60
N LEU A 71 -16.56 3.14 -2.66
CA LEU A 71 -16.62 1.68 -2.60
C LEU A 71 -15.39 1.04 -3.25
N PRO A 72 -14.86 -0.06 -2.68
CA PRO A 72 -13.86 -0.87 -3.35
C PRO A 72 -14.37 -1.41 -4.70
N PHE A 73 -13.46 -1.67 -5.61
CA PHE A 73 -13.75 -2.15 -6.96
C PHE A 73 -12.73 -3.19 -7.43
N MET A 74 -13.05 -3.89 -8.51
CA MET A 74 -12.17 -4.86 -9.17
C MET A 74 -11.45 -4.16 -10.33
N PRO A 75 -10.15 -3.82 -10.21
CA PRO A 75 -9.46 -3.01 -11.21
C PRO A 75 -9.07 -3.83 -12.46
N VAL A 76 -8.82 -5.12 -12.27
CA VAL A 76 -8.43 -6.08 -13.31
C VAL A 76 -9.40 -7.25 -13.25
N GLU A 77 -9.77 -7.78 -14.42
CA GLU A 77 -10.59 -8.98 -14.53
C GLU A 77 -9.93 -10.15 -13.78
N ASN A 78 -10.71 -10.91 -13.01
CA ASN A 78 -10.22 -11.98 -12.14
C ASN A 78 -9.15 -11.53 -11.11
N GLY A 79 -9.08 -10.23 -10.84
CA GLY A 79 -8.15 -9.65 -9.87
C GLY A 79 -8.63 -9.77 -8.43
N ARG A 80 -8.22 -8.81 -7.60
CA ARG A 80 -8.65 -8.68 -6.20
C ARG A 80 -9.29 -7.33 -5.94
N LEU A 81 -10.20 -7.33 -4.96
CA LEU A 81 -10.87 -6.12 -4.54
C LEU A 81 -9.85 -5.08 -4.04
N SER A 82 -9.95 -3.88 -4.58
CA SER A 82 -9.00 -2.79 -4.35
C SER A 82 -9.73 -1.50 -4.04
N ARG A 83 -9.05 -0.57 -3.38
CA ARG A 83 -9.65 0.70 -2.96
C ARG A 83 -8.70 1.85 -3.21
N TYR A 84 -9.20 2.88 -3.87
CA TYR A 84 -8.50 4.15 -4.04
C TYR A 84 -9.19 5.23 -3.22
N GLU A 85 -8.45 5.85 -2.31
CA GLU A 85 -8.96 6.87 -1.40
C GLU A 85 -7.84 7.87 -1.12
N ASP A 86 -8.16 9.17 -1.12
CA ASP A 86 -7.23 10.24 -0.68
C ASP A 86 -5.80 10.13 -1.26
N GLY A 87 -5.69 9.72 -2.53
CA GLY A 87 -4.39 9.57 -3.20
C GLY A 87 -3.66 8.25 -2.92
N VAL A 88 -4.22 7.33 -2.16
CA VAL A 88 -3.63 6.03 -1.82
C VAL A 88 -4.42 4.89 -2.47
N PHE A 89 -3.76 4.12 -3.32
CA PHE A 89 -4.34 2.95 -3.97
C PHE A 89 -3.90 1.64 -3.29
N MET A 90 -4.85 0.97 -2.66
CA MET A 90 -4.70 -0.32 -2.00
C MET A 90 -4.93 -1.43 -2.99
N THR A 91 -3.85 -1.99 -3.53
CA THR A 91 -3.87 -2.90 -4.68
C THR A 91 -4.00 -4.37 -4.30
N ALA A 92 -4.01 -4.68 -3.00
CA ALA A 92 -4.03 -6.05 -2.48
C ALA A 92 -2.91 -6.93 -3.06
N GLY A 93 -1.75 -6.36 -3.40
CA GLY A 93 -0.58 -7.08 -3.90
C GLY A 93 -0.66 -7.45 -5.39
N GLN A 94 -1.56 -6.82 -6.13
CA GLN A 94 -1.65 -6.97 -7.59
C GLN A 94 -0.55 -6.20 -8.32
N HIS A 95 -0.40 -6.52 -9.61
CA HIS A 95 0.64 -5.97 -10.49
C HIS A 95 0.54 -4.45 -10.65
N LYS A 96 1.50 -3.69 -10.06
CA LYS A 96 1.38 -2.23 -9.88
C LYS A 96 1.15 -1.43 -11.17
N GLY A 97 1.74 -1.83 -12.30
CA GLY A 97 1.53 -1.16 -13.58
C GLY A 97 0.08 -1.26 -14.07
N GLN A 98 -0.44 -2.49 -14.22
CA GLN A 98 -1.86 -2.76 -14.54
C GLN A 98 -2.82 -2.07 -13.58
N MET A 99 -2.49 -2.04 -12.29
CA MET A 99 -3.30 -1.35 -11.28
C MET A 99 -3.34 0.15 -11.53
N LEU A 100 -2.19 0.79 -11.74
CA LEU A 100 -2.12 2.22 -12.06
C LEU A 100 -2.90 2.53 -13.36
N TYR A 101 -2.72 1.72 -14.39
CA TYR A 101 -3.44 1.85 -15.66
C TYR A 101 -4.96 1.77 -15.46
N ALA A 102 -5.44 0.76 -14.73
CA ALA A 102 -6.85 0.59 -14.41
C ALA A 102 -7.41 1.78 -13.63
N LEU A 103 -6.64 2.34 -12.69
CA LEU A 103 -7.04 3.51 -11.92
C LEU A 103 -7.16 4.76 -12.80
N LEU A 104 -6.20 5.00 -13.70
CA LEU A 104 -6.26 6.11 -14.66
C LEU A 104 -7.53 6.02 -15.52
N HIS A 105 -7.81 4.84 -16.07
CA HIS A 105 -9.02 4.59 -16.86
C HIS A 105 -10.30 4.81 -16.05
N LYS A 106 -10.38 4.23 -14.85
CA LYS A 106 -11.57 4.33 -14.00
C LYS A 106 -11.87 5.77 -13.57
N THR A 107 -10.83 6.55 -13.31
CA THR A 107 -10.97 7.95 -12.90
C THR A 107 -11.18 8.91 -14.07
N GLY A 108 -11.10 8.42 -15.32
CA GLY A 108 -11.09 9.28 -16.50
C GLY A 108 -9.88 10.21 -16.57
N THR A 109 -8.81 9.90 -15.83
CA THR A 109 -7.58 10.69 -15.82
C THR A 109 -6.83 10.46 -17.12
N ALA A 110 -6.45 11.55 -17.79
CA ALA A 110 -5.66 11.46 -19.01
C ALA A 110 -4.33 10.72 -18.75
N MET A 111 -3.83 10.01 -19.77
CA MET A 111 -2.54 9.35 -19.67
C MET A 111 -1.44 10.38 -19.40
N PRO A 112 -0.55 10.14 -18.42
CA PRO A 112 0.49 11.09 -18.07
C PRO A 112 1.54 11.16 -19.18
N ALA A 113 2.11 12.35 -19.39
CA ALA A 113 3.22 12.54 -20.33
C ALA A 113 4.51 11.86 -19.88
N VAL A 114 4.65 11.62 -18.57
CA VAL A 114 5.78 10.92 -17.94
C VAL A 114 5.36 10.38 -16.59
N ILE A 115 5.88 9.22 -16.21
CA ILE A 115 5.68 8.63 -14.88
C ILE A 115 7.03 8.60 -14.16
N VAL A 116 7.05 9.11 -12.92
CA VAL A 116 8.16 8.88 -11.98
C VAL A 116 7.66 7.92 -10.92
N VAL A 117 8.34 6.79 -10.76
CA VAL A 117 8.00 5.76 -9.75
C VAL A 117 9.18 5.53 -8.83
N VAL A 118 8.90 5.52 -7.52
CA VAL A 118 9.89 5.24 -6.47
C VAL A 118 9.38 4.07 -5.64
N ASP A 119 10.19 3.03 -5.51
CA ASP A 119 9.87 1.80 -4.76
C ASP A 119 11.19 1.13 -4.36
N ASP A 120 11.21 0.41 -3.24
CA ASP A 120 12.36 -0.37 -2.80
C ASP A 120 12.46 -1.71 -3.57
N ASN A 121 11.35 -2.19 -4.13
CA ASN A 121 11.29 -3.46 -4.81
C ASN A 121 11.42 -3.31 -6.34
N GLN A 122 12.49 -3.88 -6.91
CA GLN A 122 12.74 -3.88 -8.35
C GLN A 122 11.55 -4.41 -9.18
N LYS A 123 10.88 -5.46 -8.71
CA LYS A 123 9.74 -6.05 -9.43
C LYS A 123 8.57 -5.08 -9.56
N ASN A 124 8.36 -4.21 -8.57
CA ASN A 124 7.32 -3.19 -8.62
C ASN A 124 7.65 -2.10 -9.64
N LEU A 125 8.93 -1.72 -9.74
CA LEU A 125 9.41 -0.76 -10.72
C LEU A 125 9.28 -1.29 -12.15
N ASP A 126 9.71 -2.53 -12.36
CA ASP A 126 9.63 -3.21 -13.66
C ASP A 126 8.18 -3.38 -14.09
N ALA A 127 7.28 -3.78 -13.18
CA ALA A 127 5.84 -3.88 -13.44
C ALA A 127 5.23 -2.57 -14.00
N VAL A 128 5.62 -1.41 -13.46
CA VAL A 128 5.17 -0.11 -13.96
C VAL A 128 5.83 0.19 -15.31
N LYS A 129 7.15 -0.02 -15.45
CA LYS A 129 7.87 0.19 -16.71
C LYS A 129 7.28 -0.62 -17.85
N ASP A 130 7.06 -1.92 -17.65
CA ASP A 130 6.55 -2.83 -18.67
C ASP A 130 5.17 -2.40 -19.16
N THR A 131 4.29 -1.99 -18.24
CA THR A 131 2.92 -1.56 -18.59
C THR A 131 2.91 -0.28 -19.42
N PHE A 132 3.70 0.72 -19.02
CA PHE A 132 3.61 2.06 -19.61
C PHE A 132 4.57 2.29 -20.78
N SER A 133 5.69 1.58 -20.85
CA SER A 133 6.58 1.62 -22.03
C SER A 133 5.91 1.00 -23.24
N ALA A 134 5.04 -0.01 -23.04
CA ALA A 134 4.20 -0.57 -24.10
C ALA A 134 3.12 0.41 -24.62
N LEU A 135 2.90 1.52 -23.92
CA LEU A 135 1.98 2.60 -24.28
C LEU A 135 2.72 3.87 -24.75
N ASP A 136 4.03 3.76 -25.03
CA ASP A 136 4.92 4.88 -25.37
C ASP A 136 4.96 6.01 -24.31
N ILE A 137 4.68 5.68 -23.04
CA ILE A 137 4.75 6.62 -21.92
C ILE A 137 6.12 6.45 -21.23
N PRO A 138 6.97 7.50 -21.20
CA PRO A 138 8.25 7.45 -20.51
C PRO A 138 8.10 7.17 -19.01
N VAL A 139 8.88 6.22 -18.49
CA VAL A 139 8.92 5.87 -17.06
C VAL A 139 10.32 6.08 -16.49
N HIS A 140 10.44 6.99 -15.53
CA HIS A 140 11.61 7.13 -14.68
C HIS A 140 11.41 6.35 -13.37
N ALA A 141 12.07 5.20 -13.26
CA ALA A 141 12.00 4.37 -12.05
C ALA A 141 13.24 4.54 -11.18
N TRP A 142 13.05 4.89 -9.92
CA TRP A 142 14.11 5.04 -8.92
C TRP A 142 13.96 3.97 -7.85
N ARG A 143 14.94 3.07 -7.76
CA ARG A 143 14.99 2.05 -6.70
C ARG A 143 15.52 2.67 -5.41
N TYR A 144 14.72 2.59 -4.35
CA TYR A 144 15.12 3.05 -3.03
C TYR A 144 15.93 1.97 -2.29
N SER A 145 17.26 2.12 -2.21
CA SER A 145 18.16 1.08 -1.70
C SER A 145 18.46 1.14 -0.20
N ARG A 146 18.05 2.20 0.52
CA ARG A 146 18.36 2.36 1.95
C ARG A 146 17.80 1.22 2.83
N GLU A 147 16.78 0.54 2.35
CA GLU A 147 16.15 -0.58 3.04
C GLU A 147 16.75 -1.95 2.67
N ASP A 148 17.70 -2.01 1.73
CA ASP A 148 18.25 -3.27 1.22
C ASP A 148 18.87 -4.13 2.33
N GLU A 149 19.63 -3.53 3.25
CA GLU A 149 20.21 -4.25 4.40
C GLU A 149 19.16 -4.76 5.38
N ASN A 150 18.11 -3.97 5.63
CA ASN A 150 17.00 -4.38 6.51
C ASN A 150 16.21 -5.53 5.88
N VAL A 151 16.01 -5.50 4.56
CA VAL A 151 15.33 -6.56 3.81
C VAL A 151 16.20 -7.81 3.74
N ALA A 152 17.51 -7.68 3.50
CA ALA A 152 18.44 -8.81 3.43
C ALA A 152 18.64 -9.51 4.78
N SER A 153 18.59 -8.75 5.88
CA SER A 153 18.68 -9.28 7.25
C SER A 153 17.34 -9.77 7.82
N PHE A 154 16.25 -9.63 7.07
CA PHE A 154 14.94 -10.09 7.50
C PHE A 154 14.91 -11.63 7.61
N ASP A 155 14.66 -12.12 8.81
CA ASP A 155 14.48 -13.54 9.09
C ASP A 155 12.97 -13.85 9.20
N PRO A 156 12.36 -14.47 8.18
CA PRO A 156 10.93 -14.75 8.17
C PRO A 156 10.53 -15.79 9.23
N GLU A 157 11.40 -16.77 9.53
CA GLU A 157 11.09 -17.82 10.52
C GLU A 157 11.08 -17.24 11.92
N ARG A 158 12.09 -16.42 12.25
CA ARG A 158 12.14 -15.71 13.53
C ARG A 158 10.98 -14.71 13.65
N ALA A 159 10.68 -13.95 12.59
CA ALA A 159 9.55 -13.02 12.61
C ALA A 159 8.23 -13.77 12.87
N TYR A 160 8.01 -14.90 12.18
CA TYR A 160 6.85 -15.75 12.37
C TYR A 160 6.77 -16.31 13.80
N ALA A 161 7.88 -16.81 14.35
CA ALA A 161 7.93 -17.32 15.72
C ALA A 161 7.60 -16.23 16.76
N VAL A 162 8.12 -15.01 16.58
CA VAL A 162 7.81 -13.86 17.44
C VAL A 162 6.35 -13.43 17.29
N TRP A 163 5.79 -13.48 16.08
CA TRP A 163 4.38 -13.14 15.86
C TRP A 163 3.45 -14.16 16.52
N ASN A 164 3.78 -15.45 16.43
CA ASN A 164 3.00 -16.49 17.09
C ASN A 164 3.08 -16.39 18.62
N SER A 165 4.22 -16.01 19.19
CA SER A 165 4.37 -15.90 20.65
C SER A 165 3.49 -14.81 21.27
N ILE A 166 3.08 -13.81 20.49
CA ILE A 166 2.20 -12.72 20.95
C ILE A 166 0.72 -12.96 20.60
N GLU A 167 0.39 -14.04 19.89
CA GLU A 167 -0.99 -14.31 19.45
C GLU A 167 -1.96 -14.36 20.64
N GLU A 168 -1.58 -15.05 21.71
CA GLU A 168 -2.42 -15.19 22.90
C GLU A 168 -2.73 -13.83 23.53
N ALA A 169 -1.74 -12.95 23.63
CA ALA A 169 -1.92 -11.59 24.13
C ALA A 169 -2.86 -10.78 23.21
N LEU A 170 -2.72 -10.88 21.89
CA LEU A 170 -3.62 -10.23 20.94
C LEU A 170 -5.06 -10.76 21.05
N ARG A 171 -5.24 -12.06 21.30
CA ARG A 171 -6.56 -12.66 21.57
C ARG A 171 -7.15 -12.15 22.88
N GLN A 172 -6.34 -11.98 23.92
CA GLN A 172 -6.80 -11.38 25.18
C GLN A 172 -7.26 -9.94 24.98
N ILE A 173 -6.50 -9.13 24.25
CA ILE A 173 -6.89 -7.75 23.89
C ILE A 173 -8.21 -7.75 23.11
N GLN A 174 -8.38 -8.62 22.09
CA GLN A 174 -9.64 -8.73 21.34
C GLN A 174 -10.82 -9.12 22.24
N ARG A 175 -10.64 -10.03 23.21
CA ARG A 175 -11.71 -10.40 24.16
C ARG A 175 -12.13 -9.23 25.05
N VAL A 176 -11.19 -8.37 25.43
CA VAL A 176 -11.46 -7.22 26.33
C VAL A 176 -12.06 -6.04 25.56
N PHE A 177 -11.54 -5.73 24.38
CA PHE A 177 -11.89 -4.52 23.62
C PHE A 177 -12.81 -4.76 22.42
N GLY A 178 -13.08 -6.02 22.07
CA GLY A 178 -13.88 -6.40 20.90
C GLY A 178 -13.07 -6.46 19.60
N PRO A 179 -13.68 -6.95 18.51
CA PRO A 179 -13.02 -7.17 17.21
C PRO A 179 -12.97 -5.92 16.30
N ASP A 180 -13.43 -4.75 16.77
CA ASP A 180 -13.60 -3.55 15.92
C ASP A 180 -12.31 -3.07 15.26
N ASN A 181 -11.15 -3.34 15.87
CA ASN A 181 -9.85 -2.98 15.32
C ASN A 181 -9.22 -4.13 14.52
N TYR A 182 -9.37 -5.37 14.96
CA TYR A 182 -8.89 -6.54 14.24
C TYR A 182 -9.66 -7.76 14.70
N ASP A 183 -9.77 -8.75 13.83
CA ASP A 183 -10.43 -10.01 14.15
C ASP A 183 -9.51 -11.21 13.88
N LEU A 184 -9.12 -11.88 14.96
CA LEU A 184 -8.35 -13.12 14.93
C LEU A 184 -9.23 -14.39 14.82
N SER A 185 -10.55 -14.25 14.72
CA SER A 185 -11.48 -15.37 14.54
C SER A 185 -11.71 -15.72 13.06
N SER A 186 -11.63 -14.73 12.16
CA SER A 186 -11.63 -14.91 10.69
C SER A 186 -10.31 -15.45 10.11
N ALA A 187 -9.36 -15.82 10.99
CA ALA A 187 -7.99 -16.21 10.69
C ALA A 187 -7.77 -17.63 10.17
N VAL A 188 -8.78 -18.29 9.60
CA VAL A 188 -8.61 -19.67 9.15
C VAL A 188 -7.53 -19.68 8.05
N PRO A 189 -6.42 -20.44 8.20
CA PRO A 189 -5.46 -20.62 7.12
C PRO A 189 -6.21 -21.14 5.89
N PRO A 190 -5.85 -20.71 4.66
CA PRO A 190 -6.37 -21.34 3.46
C PRO A 190 -6.23 -22.86 3.58
N ALA A 191 -7.21 -23.64 3.11
CA ALA A 191 -7.18 -25.11 3.18
C ALA A 191 -5.91 -25.70 2.53
N GLU A 192 -5.26 -24.92 1.66
CA GLU A 192 -3.99 -25.21 0.98
C GLU A 192 -2.76 -25.08 1.88
N CYS A 193 -2.92 -24.60 3.12
CA CYS A 193 -1.87 -24.47 4.14
C CYS A 193 -2.17 -25.30 5.40
N GLN A 194 -3.14 -26.22 5.33
CA GLN A 194 -3.40 -27.24 6.37
C GLN A 194 -2.80 -28.59 5.96
#